data_AF-A0A3C1G8V0-F1
#
_entry.id   AF-A0A3C1G8V0-F1
#
_cell.length_a   1.000
_cell.length_b   1.000
_cell.length_c   1.000
_cell.angle_alpha   90.00
_cell.angle_beta   90.00
_cell.angle_gamma   90.00
#
_symmetry.space_group_name_H-M   'P 1'
#
loop_
_entity.id
_entity.type
_entity.pdbx_description
1 polymer ?
#
loop_
_entity_poly.entity_id
_entity_poly.type
_entity_poly.pdbx_seq_one_letter_code
_entity_poly.pdbx_strand_id
1 'polypeptide(L)' 'GRGVMAGRARGWEIVERVQAGELLVFDGGYGTALFEAGLVNGACPELWNDTHGDVVRGIHAGYFAAGSDLVETNTFGA' A
#
# COMPACT_ATOMS: atom_id res chain seq x y z
N GLY A 1 19.63 -33.47 -2.74
CA GLY A 1 20.54 -32.30 -2.69
C GLY A 1 19.69 -31.06 -2.81
N ARG A 2 19.88 -30.09 -1.92
CA ARG A 2 19.12 -28.83 -1.88
C ARG A 2 19.22 -28.14 -3.24
N GLY A 3 18.10 -28.11 -3.97
CA GLY A 3 17.96 -27.34 -5.19
C GLY A 3 18.24 -25.86 -4.88
N VAL A 4 19.01 -25.25 -5.76
CA VAL A 4 19.38 -23.83 -5.76
C VAL A 4 18.14 -22.98 -5.48
N MET A 5 18.10 -22.28 -4.34
CA MET A 5 17.10 -21.25 -4.10
C MET A 5 17.37 -20.13 -5.10
N ALA A 6 16.52 -20.01 -6.13
CA ALA A 6 16.45 -18.79 -6.92
C ALA A 6 16.37 -17.60 -5.95
N GLY A 7 17.20 -16.58 -6.17
CA GLY A 7 17.27 -15.41 -5.29
C GLY A 7 15.87 -14.87 -5.02
N ARG A 8 15.54 -14.70 -3.73
CA ARG A 8 14.23 -14.20 -3.30
C ARG A 8 13.95 -12.85 -3.98
N ALA A 9 12.71 -12.68 -4.46
CA ALA A 9 12.27 -11.41 -5.03
C ALA A 9 12.21 -10.31 -3.96
N ARG A 10 12.23 -9.03 -4.38
CA ARG A 10 11.96 -7.90 -3.48
C ARG A 10 10.59 -8.09 -2.82
N GLY A 11 10.50 -7.86 -1.51
CA GLY A 11 9.26 -8.04 -0.76
C GLY A 11 9.08 -9.44 -0.16
N TRP A 12 10.01 -10.38 -0.40
CA TRP A 12 9.90 -11.75 0.11
C TRP A 12 9.89 -11.84 1.64
N GLU A 13 10.38 -10.81 2.34
CA GLU A 13 10.28 -10.70 3.79
C GLU A 13 8.82 -10.76 4.29
N ILE A 14 7.84 -10.31 3.50
CA ILE A 14 6.42 -10.41 3.87
C ILE A 14 5.99 -11.88 3.94
N VAL A 15 6.43 -12.70 2.98
CA VAL A 15 6.14 -14.14 2.95
C VAL A 15 6.76 -14.83 4.17
N GLU A 16 7.99 -14.45 4.51
CA GLU A 16 8.68 -15.00 5.69
C GLU A 16 7.95 -14.66 6.99
N ARG A 17 7.48 -13.41 7.15
CA ARG A 17 6.71 -12.97 8.31
C ARG A 17 5.38 -13.74 8.44
N VAL A 18 4.65 -13.90 7.35
CA VAL A 18 3.40 -14.71 7.36
C VAL A 18 3.68 -16.18 7.70
N GLN A 19 4.74 -16.77 7.14
CA GLN A 19 5.14 -18.16 7.44
C GLN A 19 5.61 -18.34 8.89
N ALA A 20 6.15 -17.30 9.51
CA ALA A 20 6.51 -17.28 10.93
C ALA A 20 5.28 -17.15 11.85
N GLY A 21 4.08 -16.97 11.30
CA GLY A 21 2.83 -16.84 12.06
C GLY A 21 2.53 -15.41 12.51
N GLU A 22 3.21 -14.40 11.96
CA GLU A 22 2.87 -13.00 12.22
C GLU A 22 1.51 -12.66 11.59
N LEU A 23 0.69 -11.93 12.35
CA LEU A 23 -0.51 -11.29 11.83
C LEU A 23 -0.10 -9.95 11.20
N LEU A 24 -0.29 -9.82 9.89
CA LEU A 24 -0.02 -8.59 9.15
C LEU A 24 -1.33 -7.89 8.79
N VAL A 25 -1.37 -6.58 8.94
CA VAL A 25 -2.56 -5.76 8.69
C VAL A 25 -2.35 -4.89 7.45
N PHE A 26 -3.24 -4.99 6.47
CA PHE A 26 -3.28 -4.08 5.32
C PHE A 26 -3.96 -2.75 5.68
N ASP A 27 -3.94 -1.80 4.76
CA ASP A 27 -4.71 -0.57 4.87
C ASP A 27 -6.22 -0.81 4.70
N GLY A 28 -6.98 0.28 4.81
CA GLY A 28 -8.43 0.29 4.69
C GLY A 28 -8.91 0.80 3.34
N GLY A 29 -10.11 1.38 3.33
CA GLY A 29 -10.71 1.95 2.11
C GLY A 29 -9.97 3.16 1.56
N TYR A 30 -8.94 2.94 0.75
CA TYR A 30 -8.08 4.00 0.21
C TYR A 30 -8.86 5.02 -0.65
N GLY A 31 -9.82 4.53 -1.47
CA GLY A 31 -10.71 5.40 -2.25
C GLY A 31 -11.56 6.32 -1.37
N THR A 32 -12.04 5.83 -0.23
CA THR A 32 -12.79 6.64 0.74
C THR A 32 -11.90 7.75 1.30
N ALA A 33 -10.67 7.44 1.71
CA ALA A 33 -9.73 8.43 2.20
C ALA A 33 -9.40 9.52 1.15
N LEU A 34 -9.30 9.15 -0.14
CA LEU A 34 -9.12 10.11 -1.23
C LEU A 34 -10.34 11.04 -1.37
N PHE A 35 -11.57 10.51 -1.32
CA PHE A 35 -12.78 11.31 -1.37
C PHE A 35 -12.89 12.26 -0.16
N GLU A 36 -12.54 11.79 1.04
CA GLU A 36 -12.49 12.62 2.25
C GLU A 36 -11.44 13.73 2.16
N ALA A 37 -10.32 13.46 1.48
CA ALA A 37 -9.27 14.45 1.18
C ALA A 37 -9.65 15.42 0.04
N GLY A 38 -10.83 15.27 -0.57
CA GLY A 38 -11.37 16.20 -1.56
C GLY A 38 -11.27 15.72 -3.02
N LEU A 39 -10.96 14.45 -3.28
CA LEU A 39 -11.06 13.90 -4.62
C LEU A 39 -12.51 13.99 -5.10
N VAL A 40 -12.72 14.39 -6.35
CA VAL A 40 -14.08 14.51 -6.93
C VAL A 40 -14.43 13.28 -7.76
N ASN A 41 -15.72 12.97 -7.85
CA ASN A 41 -16.21 11.87 -8.68
C ASN A 41 -15.77 12.04 -10.13
N GLY A 42 -15.26 10.95 -10.71
CA GLY A 42 -14.78 10.92 -12.10
C GLY A 42 -13.35 11.45 -12.31
N ALA A 43 -12.68 11.95 -11.27
CA ALA A 43 -11.26 12.29 -11.36
C ALA A 43 -10.38 11.02 -11.38
N CYS A 44 -9.18 11.14 -11.95
CA CYS A 44 -8.16 10.09 -11.92
C CYS A 44 -7.36 10.18 -10.60
N PRO A 45 -7.52 9.21 -9.67
CA PRO A 45 -6.81 9.25 -8.39
C PRO A 45 -5.29 9.10 -8.57
N GLU A 46 -4.81 8.38 -9.58
CA GLU A 46 -3.38 8.16 -9.82
C GLU A 46 -2.65 9.46 -10.20
N LEU A 47 -3.34 10.41 -10.83
CA LEU A 47 -2.78 11.73 -11.13
C LEU A 47 -2.39 12.49 -9.85
N TRP A 48 -3.00 12.17 -8.71
CA TRP A 48 -2.63 12.77 -7.43
C TRP A 48 -1.27 12.32 -6.92
N ASN A 49 -0.71 11.22 -7.43
CA ASN A 49 0.69 10.86 -7.14
C ASN A 49 1.66 11.98 -7.57
N ASP A 50 1.35 12.65 -8.68
CA ASP A 50 2.16 13.74 -9.24
C ASP A 50 1.68 15.12 -8.75
N THR A 51 0.37 15.35 -8.79
CA THR A 51 -0.21 16.68 -8.55
C THR A 51 -0.50 17.00 -7.08
N HIS A 52 -0.68 15.98 -6.23
CA HIS A 52 -1.06 16.11 -4.82
C HIS A 52 -0.30 15.07 -3.97
N GLY A 53 0.98 14.87 -4.28
CA GLY A 53 1.76 13.76 -3.71
C GLY A 53 1.95 13.88 -2.20
N ASP A 54 1.88 15.08 -1.62
CA ASP A 54 1.85 15.30 -0.18
C ASP A 54 0.56 14.75 0.47
N VAL A 55 -0.60 14.95 -0.17
CA VAL A 55 -1.87 14.37 0.27
C VAL A 55 -1.82 12.85 0.23
N VAL A 56 -1.34 12.25 -0.87
CA VAL A 56 -1.17 10.80 -1.02
C VAL A 56 -0.26 10.23 0.07
N ARG A 57 0.90 10.86 0.31
CA ARG A 57 1.81 10.46 1.39
C ARG A 57 1.16 10.57 2.77
N GLY A 58 0.36 11.63 2.99
CA GLY A 58 -0.39 11.83 4.23
C GLY A 58 -1.39 10.72 4.50
N ILE A 59 -2.13 10.27 3.48
CA ILE A 59 -3.09 9.16 3.62
C ILE A 59 -2.38 7.86 3.98
N HIS A 60 -1.31 7.49 3.25
CA HIS A 60 -0.53 6.29 3.60
C HIS A 60 0.07 6.37 5.00
N ALA A 61 0.63 7.53 5.37
CA ALA A 61 1.16 7.75 6.72
C ALA A 61 0.07 7.59 7.79
N GLY A 62 -1.17 8.01 7.48
CA GLY A 62 -2.33 7.79 8.34
C GLY A 62 -2.61 6.30 8.59
N TYR A 63 -2.56 5.46 7.56
CA TYR A 63 -2.75 4.01 7.71
C TYR A 63 -1.64 3.35 8.54
N PHE A 64 -0.38 3.71 8.30
CA PHE A 64 0.73 3.24 9.15
C PHE A 64 0.56 3.68 10.60
N ALA A 65 0.15 4.93 10.84
CA ALA A 65 -0.12 5.43 12.20
C ALA A 65 -1.31 4.71 12.87
N ALA A 66 -2.28 4.24 12.09
CA ALA A 66 -3.41 3.44 12.56
C ALA A 66 -3.07 1.96 12.82
N GLY A 67 -1.85 1.52 12.46
CA GLY A 67 -1.36 0.17 12.73
C GLY A 67 -1.30 -0.76 11.52
N SER A 68 -1.49 -0.27 10.30
CA SER A 68 -1.23 -1.08 9.10
C SER A 68 0.25 -1.40 8.99
N ASP A 69 0.58 -2.65 8.67
CA ASP A 69 1.92 -3.11 8.28
C ASP A 69 2.21 -2.83 6.81
N LEU A 70 1.15 -2.79 6.00
CA LEU A 70 1.19 -2.75 4.54
C LEU A 70 0.15 -1.74 4.05
N VAL A 71 0.47 -1.05 2.96
CA VAL A 71 -0.45 -0.16 2.24
C VAL A 71 -0.45 -0.52 0.76
N GLU A 72 -1.59 -0.41 0.11
CA GLU A 72 -1.69 -0.57 -1.34
C GLU A 72 -1.27 0.73 -2.05
N THR A 73 -0.68 0.62 -3.24
CA THR A 73 -0.27 1.81 -4.00
C THR A 73 -1.47 2.50 -4.64
N ASN A 74 -1.44 3.82 -4.75
CA ASN A 74 -2.42 4.59 -5.51
C ASN A 74 -2.24 4.42 -7.04
N THR A 75 -2.51 3.22 -7.55
CA THR A 75 -2.26 2.79 -8.94
C THR A 75 -3.40 1.89 -9.44
N PHE A 76 -4.66 2.32 -9.31
CA PHE A 76 -5.83 1.48 -9.58
C PHE A 76 -5.99 1.05 -11.05
N GLY A 77 -5.57 1.91 -11.99
CA GLY A 77 -5.65 1.67 -13.44
C GLY A 77 -4.31 1.72 -14.18
N ALA A 78 -3.18 1.67 -13.45
CA ALA A 78 -1.82 1.80 -13.98
C ALA A 78 -1.02 0.49 -13.96
#